data_AF-A0A9E3IH66-F1
#
_entry.id   AF-A0A9E3IH66-F1
#
_cell.length_a   1.000
_cell.length_b   1.000
_cell.length_c   1.000
_cell.angle_alpha   90.00
_cell.angle_beta   90.00
_cell.angle_gamma   90.00
#
_symmetry.space_group_name_H-M   'P 1'
#
loop_
_entity.id
_entity.type
_entity.pdbx_description
1 polymer ?
#
loop_
_entity_poly.entity_id
_entity_poly.type
_entity_poly.pdbx_seq_one_letter_code
_entity_poly.pdbx_strand_id
1 'polypeptide(L)'
;MWKESETLLKSSLAKSHSPYYLMSELGSNARKQGRNGEALQWYQQAYEKSDGPATRLQWGSSYLKALVELSPNDSRRIEKTAQSVFNDAAGQSNAFDQRSGRSLQRVGSTLQKWNAGGKHQAVIDHLATQVQGLCSKLPAADPQRATCEGVLKAPAKA
;
A
#
# COMPACT_ATOMS: atom_id res chain seq x y z
N MET A 1 -18.09 15.24 18.48
CA MET A 1 -17.44 13.94 18.22
C MET A 1 -16.33 13.98 17.15
N TRP A 2 -16.60 14.12 15.84
CA TRP A 2 -15.52 14.11 14.81
C TRP A 2 -14.49 15.24 14.97
N LYS A 3 -14.95 16.47 15.19
CA LYS A 3 -14.07 17.64 15.36
C LYS A 3 -13.17 17.52 16.60
N GLU A 4 -13.71 17.07 17.73
CA GLU A 4 -12.93 16.88 18.97
C GLU A 4 -11.88 15.77 18.81
N SER A 5 -12.26 14.65 18.18
CA SER A 5 -11.33 13.57 17.85
C SER A 5 -10.20 14.07 16.95
N GLU A 6 -10.53 14.82 15.91
CA GLU A 6 -9.55 15.37 14.98
C GLU A 6 -8.60 16.37 15.66
N THR A 7 -9.13 17.28 16.47
CA THR A 7 -8.33 18.24 17.26
C THR A 7 -7.38 17.51 18.21
N LEU A 8 -7.87 16.50 18.93
CA LEU A 8 -7.05 15.70 19.83
C LEU A 8 -5.91 15.01 19.07
N LEU A 9 -6.25 14.25 18.02
CA LEU A 9 -5.28 13.53 17.20
C LEU A 9 -4.20 14.47 16.63
N LYS A 10 -4.61 15.62 16.07
CA LYS A 10 -3.69 16.63 15.52
C LYS A 10 -2.76 17.19 16.59
N SER A 11 -3.27 17.51 17.78
CA SER A 11 -2.46 18.04 18.89
C SER A 11 -1.41 17.04 19.40
N SER A 12 -1.68 15.74 19.24
CA SER A 12 -0.80 14.66 19.69
C SER A 12 0.28 14.27 18.66
N LEU A 13 0.17 14.70 17.39
CA LEU A 13 1.10 14.30 16.33
C LEU A 13 2.56 14.63 16.65
N ALA A 14 2.84 15.87 17.10
CA ALA A 14 4.19 16.33 17.37
C ALA A 14 4.86 15.62 18.55
N LYS A 15 4.07 15.00 19.43
CA LYS A 15 4.54 14.33 20.65
C LYS A 15 4.60 12.81 20.49
N SER A 16 4.08 12.26 19.40
CA SER A 16 3.99 10.82 19.19
C SER A 16 5.28 10.27 18.59
N HIS A 17 5.81 9.21 19.18
CA HIS A 17 6.92 8.43 18.61
C HIS A 17 6.51 7.63 17.36
N SER A 18 5.21 7.40 17.17
CA SER A 18 4.67 6.66 16.02
C SER A 18 3.48 7.41 15.42
N PRO A 19 3.72 8.61 14.85
CA PRO A 19 2.66 9.51 14.40
C PRO A 19 1.82 8.92 13.25
N TYR A 20 2.37 7.94 12.53
CA TYR A 20 1.69 7.25 11.43
C TYR A 20 0.42 6.50 11.84
N TYR A 21 0.26 6.10 13.11
CA TYR A 21 -1.02 5.57 13.61
C TYR A 21 -2.08 6.66 13.67
N LEU A 22 -1.75 7.80 14.28
CA LEU A 22 -2.66 8.94 14.42
C LEU A 22 -3.02 9.52 13.04
N MET A 23 -2.07 9.57 12.11
CA MET A 23 -2.32 9.98 10.73
C MET A 23 -3.28 9.03 10.00
N SER A 24 -3.12 7.71 10.19
CA SER A 24 -4.08 6.74 9.63
C SER A 24 -5.50 6.93 10.19
N GLU A 25 -5.63 7.22 11.48
CA GLU A 25 -6.93 7.53 12.10
C GLU A 25 -7.53 8.84 11.58
N LEU A 26 -6.71 9.89 11.42
CA LEU A 26 -7.14 11.14 10.78
C LEU A 26 -7.64 10.90 9.35
N GLY A 27 -6.95 10.06 8.58
CA GLY A 27 -7.39 9.65 7.24
C GLY A 27 -8.72 8.90 7.25
N SER A 28 -8.91 7.98 8.19
CA SER A 28 -10.16 7.24 8.41
C SER A 28 -11.32 8.17 8.74
N ASN A 29 -11.09 9.14 9.63
CA ASN A 29 -12.08 10.13 10.04
C ASN A 29 -12.48 11.04 8.88
N ALA A 30 -11.51 11.52 8.09
CA ALA A 30 -11.78 12.33 6.90
C ALA A 30 -12.57 11.54 5.85
N ARG A 31 -12.19 10.28 5.60
CA ARG A 31 -12.89 9.38 4.67
C ARG A 31 -14.36 9.17 5.06
N LYS A 32 -14.63 8.90 6.34
CA LYS A 32 -16.01 8.70 6.85
C LYS A 32 -16.89 9.94 6.71
N GLN A 33 -16.27 11.12 6.60
CA GLN A 33 -16.95 12.39 6.35
C GLN A 33 -16.99 12.77 4.85
N GLY A 34 -16.56 11.88 3.95
CA GLY A 34 -16.51 12.14 2.50
C GLY A 34 -15.40 13.10 2.06
N ARG A 35 -14.48 13.46 2.96
CA ARG A 35 -13.36 14.37 2.67
C ARG A 35 -12.19 13.61 2.05
N ASN A 36 -12.40 13.09 0.84
CA ASN A 36 -11.50 12.15 0.17
C ASN A 36 -10.08 12.72 -0.03
N GLY A 37 -9.96 13.98 -0.44
CA GLY A 37 -8.65 14.63 -0.62
C GLY A 37 -7.84 14.67 0.67
N GLU A 38 -8.47 15.08 1.77
CA GLU A 38 -7.84 15.10 3.09
C GLU A 38 -7.50 13.69 3.57
N ALA A 39 -8.39 12.71 3.36
CA ALA A 39 -8.13 11.32 3.70
C ALA A 39 -6.86 10.80 3.00
N LEU A 40 -6.73 11.05 1.70
CA LEU A 40 -5.55 10.65 0.92
C LEU A 40 -4.27 11.36 1.38
N GLN A 41 -4.35 12.63 1.78
CA GLN A 41 -3.21 13.35 2.35
C GLN A 41 -2.75 12.73 3.67
N TRP A 42 -3.68 12.33 4.54
CA TRP A 42 -3.34 11.71 5.81
C TRP A 42 -2.77 10.30 5.63
N TYR A 43 -3.34 9.47 4.75
CA TYR A 43 -2.78 8.15 4.47
C TYR A 43 -1.40 8.22 3.81
N GLN A 44 -1.17 9.21 2.94
CA GLN A 44 0.15 9.46 2.37
C GLN A 44 1.17 9.79 3.45
N GLN A 45 0.87 10.75 4.34
CA GLN A 45 1.76 11.12 5.44
C GLN A 45 2.01 9.95 6.40
N ALA A 46 0.98 9.13 6.65
CA ALA A 46 1.10 7.93 7.45
C ALA A 46 2.08 6.93 6.83
N TYR A 47 2.04 6.75 5.50
CA TYR A 47 3.01 5.92 4.79
C TYR A 47 4.41 6.54 4.84
N GLU A 48 4.57 7.80 4.47
CA GLU A 48 5.85 8.52 4.46
C GLU A 48 6.57 8.49 5.81
N LYS A 49 5.82 8.63 6.91
CA LYS A 49 6.37 8.61 8.28
C LYS A 49 6.36 7.23 8.95
N SER A 50 5.82 6.21 8.30
CA SER A 50 5.90 4.85 8.84
C SER A 50 7.35 4.40 8.85
N ASP A 51 7.75 3.72 9.93
CA ASP A 51 9.12 3.27 10.15
C ASP A 51 9.17 1.78 10.50
N GLY A 52 10.21 1.12 10.01
CA GLY A 52 10.41 -0.32 10.10
C GLY A 52 9.92 -1.11 8.88
N PRO A 53 10.63 -2.20 8.49
CA PRO A 53 10.38 -2.98 7.26
C PRO A 53 8.90 -3.35 7.01
N ALA A 54 8.31 -4.11 7.93
CA ALA A 54 6.94 -4.60 7.79
C ALA A 54 5.88 -3.49 7.95
N THR A 55 6.19 -2.44 8.72
CA THR A 55 5.30 -1.29 8.93
C THR A 55 5.24 -0.44 7.67
N ARG A 56 6.37 -0.16 7.01
CA ARG A 56 6.39 0.50 5.69
C ARG A 56 5.46 -0.18 4.69
N LEU A 57 5.55 -1.50 4.57
CA LEU A 57 4.72 -2.26 3.63
C LEU A 57 3.23 -2.27 4.01
N GLN A 58 2.90 -2.34 5.29
CA GLN A 58 1.50 -2.28 5.72
C GLN A 58 0.88 -0.90 5.44
N TRP A 59 1.60 0.20 5.67
CA TRP A 59 1.04 1.55 5.50
C TRP A 59 1.01 1.94 4.02
N GLY A 60 2.01 1.53 3.25
CA GLY A 60 1.98 1.65 1.80
C GLY A 60 0.82 0.86 1.18
N SER A 61 0.57 -0.36 1.65
CA SER A 61 -0.60 -1.17 1.25
C SER A 61 -1.93 -0.46 1.56
N SER A 62 -2.06 0.12 2.76
CA SER A 62 -3.25 0.87 3.17
C SER A 62 -3.46 2.13 2.33
N TYR A 63 -2.39 2.87 2.05
CA TYR A 63 -2.47 4.08 1.23
C TYR A 63 -2.83 3.77 -0.23
N LEU A 64 -2.21 2.75 -0.83
CA LEU A 64 -2.55 2.30 -2.19
C LEU A 64 -4.02 1.90 -2.29
N LYS A 65 -4.53 1.15 -1.30
CA LYS A 65 -5.95 0.80 -1.22
C LYS A 65 -6.83 2.04 -1.17
N ALA A 66 -6.48 3.03 -0.35
CA ALA A 66 -7.22 4.29 -0.29
C ALA A 66 -7.20 5.04 -1.63
N LEU A 67 -6.07 5.05 -2.35
CA LEU A 67 -5.98 5.67 -3.68
C LEU A 67 -6.92 5.01 -4.68
N VAL A 68 -6.90 3.69 -4.76
CA VAL A 68 -7.79 2.94 -5.67
C VAL A 68 -9.26 3.16 -5.33
N GLU A 69 -9.61 3.23 -4.04
CA GLU A 69 -11.00 3.40 -3.61
C GLU A 69 -11.51 4.85 -3.75
N LEU A 70 -10.67 5.85 -3.47
CA LEU A 70 -11.09 7.25 -3.37
C LEU A 70 -10.70 8.10 -4.60
N SER A 71 -9.77 7.61 -5.43
CA SER A 71 -9.27 8.31 -6.61
C SER A 71 -8.83 7.33 -7.72
N PRO A 72 -9.71 6.41 -8.17
CA PRO A 72 -9.37 5.34 -9.12
C PRO A 72 -8.87 5.83 -10.49
N ASN A 73 -9.19 7.06 -10.87
CA ASN A 73 -8.78 7.66 -12.14
C ASN A 73 -7.37 8.28 -12.08
N ASP A 74 -6.77 8.40 -10.90
CA ASP A 74 -5.38 8.87 -10.73
C ASP A 74 -4.40 7.71 -10.91
N SER A 75 -4.41 7.12 -12.12
CA SER A 75 -3.58 5.96 -12.46
C SER A 75 -2.09 6.24 -12.21
N ARG A 76 -1.64 7.46 -12.48
CA ARG A 76 -0.25 7.87 -12.29
C ARG A 76 0.15 7.79 -10.81
N ARG A 77 -0.68 8.28 -9.89
CA ARG A 77 -0.39 8.22 -8.45
C ARG A 77 -0.50 6.81 -7.92
N ILE A 78 -1.49 6.03 -8.37
CA ILE A 78 -1.65 4.61 -8.00
C ILE A 78 -0.40 3.81 -8.40
N GLU A 79 0.03 3.94 -9.65
CA GLU A 79 1.22 3.26 -10.18
C GLU A 79 2.48 3.66 -9.40
N LYS A 80 2.72 4.96 -9.22
CA LYS A 80 3.88 5.45 -8.47
C LYS A 80 3.90 4.93 -7.04
N THR A 81 2.75 4.91 -6.36
CA THR A 81 2.65 4.36 -5.00
C THR A 81 2.92 2.85 -4.99
N ALA A 82 2.39 2.08 -5.93
CA ALA A 82 2.68 0.65 -6.04
C ALA A 82 4.19 0.40 -6.27
N GLN A 83 4.82 1.16 -7.16
CA GLN A 83 6.27 1.09 -7.40
C GLN A 83 7.07 1.37 -6.12
N SER A 84 6.70 2.41 -5.35
CA SER A 84 7.35 2.72 -4.08
C SER A 84 7.22 1.59 -3.06
N VAL A 85 6.05 0.96 -2.97
CA VAL A 85 5.85 -0.19 -2.06
C VAL A 85 6.69 -1.40 -2.47
N PHE A 86 6.81 -1.68 -3.77
CA PHE A 86 7.67 -2.76 -4.25
C PHE A 86 9.16 -2.43 -4.07
N ASN A 87 9.57 -1.17 -4.17
CA ASN A 87 10.93 -0.75 -3.85
C ASN A 87 11.24 -0.87 -2.36
N ASP A 88 10.28 -0.53 -1.48
CA ASP A 88 10.41 -0.78 -0.05
C ASP A 88 10.58 -2.27 0.25
N ALA A 89 9.87 -3.15 -0.49
CA ALA A 89 10.01 -4.60 -0.36
C ALA A 89 11.37 -5.10 -0.86
N ALA A 90 11.89 -4.53 -1.94
CA ALA A 90 13.20 -4.87 -2.50
C ALA A 90 14.36 -4.69 -1.50
N GLY A 91 14.22 -3.75 -0.56
CA GLY A 91 15.19 -3.48 0.49
C GLY A 91 15.11 -4.42 1.70
N GLN A 92 14.20 -5.41 1.71
CA GLN A 92 13.92 -6.25 2.88
C GLN A 92 14.15 -7.73 2.55
N SER A 93 14.99 -8.41 3.34
CA SER A 93 15.28 -9.84 3.15
C SER A 93 14.09 -10.76 3.41
N ASN A 94 13.10 -10.32 4.19
CA ASN A 94 11.89 -11.07 4.54
C ASN A 94 10.60 -10.38 4.04
N ALA A 95 10.69 -9.61 2.94
CA ALA A 95 9.59 -8.81 2.43
C ALA A 95 8.35 -9.63 2.06
N PHE A 96 8.55 -10.91 1.71
CA PHE A 96 7.47 -11.79 1.26
C PHE A 96 7.06 -12.80 2.33
N ASP A 97 7.61 -12.69 3.54
CA ASP A 97 7.24 -13.52 4.67
C ASP A 97 6.16 -12.86 5.54
N GLN A 98 5.35 -13.72 6.16
CA GLN A 98 4.48 -13.37 7.28
C GLN A 98 3.63 -12.10 7.00
N ARG A 99 3.79 -11.07 7.84
CA ARG A 99 3.02 -9.81 7.77
C ARG A 99 3.36 -8.99 6.53
N SER A 100 4.62 -9.00 6.11
CA SER A 100 5.11 -8.25 4.94
C SER A 100 4.52 -8.85 3.66
N GLY A 101 4.62 -10.18 3.51
CA GLY A 101 4.00 -10.92 2.40
C GLY A 101 2.49 -10.69 2.31
N ARG A 102 1.76 -10.75 3.43
CA ARG A 102 0.31 -10.45 3.46
C ARG A 102 -0.02 -9.02 3.00
N SER A 103 0.84 -8.05 3.27
CA SER A 103 0.64 -6.67 2.81
C SER A 103 0.87 -6.53 1.31
N LEU A 104 1.88 -7.22 0.76
CA LEU A 104 2.13 -7.26 -0.68
C LEU A 104 1.04 -8.01 -1.46
N GLN A 105 0.54 -9.13 -0.94
CA GLN A 105 -0.64 -9.81 -1.51
C GLN A 105 -1.89 -8.91 -1.53
N ARG A 106 -2.08 -8.08 -0.49
CA ARG A 106 -3.15 -7.07 -0.46
C ARG A 106 -2.96 -5.99 -1.52
N VAL A 107 -1.73 -5.52 -1.74
CA VAL A 107 -1.40 -4.60 -2.84
C VAL A 107 -1.79 -5.22 -4.18
N GLY A 108 -1.34 -6.44 -4.45
CA GLY A 108 -1.61 -7.13 -5.70
C GLY A 108 -3.10 -7.36 -5.98
N SER A 109 -3.83 -7.88 -4.99
CA SER A 109 -5.29 -8.07 -5.11
C SER A 109 -6.06 -6.75 -5.30
N THR A 110 -5.61 -5.65 -4.68
CA THR A 110 -6.19 -4.32 -4.89
C THR A 110 -5.99 -3.85 -6.33
N LEU A 111 -4.77 -3.99 -6.86
CA LEU A 111 -4.42 -3.60 -8.23
C LEU A 111 -5.15 -4.45 -9.27
N GLN A 112 -5.28 -5.77 -9.04
CA GLN A 112 -6.03 -6.65 -9.94
C GLN A 112 -7.52 -6.32 -9.96
N LYS A 113 -8.11 -5.99 -8.81
CA LYS A 113 -9.51 -5.50 -8.75
C LYS A 113 -9.66 -4.17 -9.47
N TRP A 114 -8.72 -3.26 -9.32
CA TRP A 114 -8.70 -2.00 -10.05
C TRP A 114 -8.65 -2.23 -11.55
N ASN A 115 -7.82 -3.16 -12.02
CA ASN A 115 -7.71 -3.60 -13.41
C ASN A 115 -8.89 -4.47 -13.92
N ALA A 116 -10.07 -4.39 -13.32
CA ALA A 116 -11.23 -5.14 -13.77
C ALA A 116 -11.52 -4.90 -15.26
N GLY A 117 -11.61 -5.99 -16.03
CA GLY A 117 -11.81 -5.94 -17.49
C GLY A 117 -10.59 -5.45 -18.28
N GLY A 118 -9.40 -5.42 -17.68
CA GLY A 118 -8.16 -4.99 -18.35
C GLY A 118 -8.01 -3.48 -18.51
N LYS A 119 -8.85 -2.68 -17.83
CA LYS A 119 -8.89 -1.22 -17.98
C LYS A 119 -7.58 -0.50 -17.64
N HIS A 120 -6.71 -1.13 -16.86
CA HIS A 120 -5.42 -0.60 -16.44
C HIS A 120 -4.28 -1.58 -16.74
N GLN A 121 -4.42 -2.40 -17.79
CA GLN A 121 -3.53 -3.52 -18.07
C GLN A 121 -2.08 -3.06 -18.26
N ALA A 122 -1.85 -1.94 -18.97
CA ALA A 122 -0.50 -1.39 -19.16
C ALA A 122 0.21 -1.07 -17.83
N VAL A 123 -0.51 -0.56 -16.83
CA VAL A 123 0.04 -0.31 -15.49
C VAL A 123 0.35 -1.62 -14.79
N ILE A 124 -0.54 -2.61 -14.88
CA ILE A 124 -0.33 -3.94 -14.30
C ILE A 124 0.89 -4.63 -14.91
N ASP A 125 1.06 -4.57 -16.23
CA ASP A 125 2.18 -5.18 -16.93
C ASP A 125 3.51 -4.55 -16.51
N HIS A 126 3.56 -3.22 -16.41
CA HIS A 126 4.75 -2.52 -15.94
C HIS A 126 5.12 -2.90 -14.50
N LEU A 127 4.13 -2.94 -13.59
CA LEU A 127 4.34 -3.38 -12.22
C LEU A 127 4.74 -4.87 -12.15
N ALA A 128 4.20 -5.71 -13.02
CA ALA A 128 4.55 -7.13 -13.09
C ALA A 128 6.01 -7.33 -13.48
N THR A 129 6.53 -6.57 -14.44
CA THR A 129 7.96 -6.58 -14.79
C THR A 129 8.83 -6.18 -13.61
N GLN A 130 8.44 -5.13 -12.86
CA GLN A 130 9.17 -4.72 -11.65
C GLN A 130 9.21 -5.87 -10.62
N VAL A 131 8.06 -6.47 -10.29
CA VAL A 131 7.98 -7.57 -9.32
C VAL A 131 8.78 -8.78 -9.79
N GLN A 132 8.72 -9.17 -11.07
CA GLN A 132 9.53 -10.27 -11.60
C GLN A 132 11.03 -10.03 -11.40
N GLY A 133 11.51 -8.81 -11.64
CA GLY A 133 12.91 -8.43 -11.38
C GLY A 133 13.29 -8.43 -9.89
N LEU A 134 12.32 -8.30 -8.98
CA LEU A 134 12.55 -8.50 -7.54
C LEU A 134 12.61 -9.98 -7.21
N CYS A 135 11.65 -10.78 -7.69
CA CYS A 135 11.59 -12.21 -7.40
C CYS A 135 12.80 -12.97 -7.95
N SER A 136 13.35 -12.55 -9.10
CA SER A 136 14.54 -13.16 -9.69
C SER A 136 15.80 -13.02 -8.83
N LYS A 137 15.82 -12.06 -7.88
CA LYS A 137 16.92 -11.88 -6.92
C LYS A 137 16.81 -12.81 -5.71
N LEU A 138 15.66 -13.44 -5.50
CA LEU A 138 15.48 -14.44 -4.44
C LEU A 138 16.05 -15.78 -4.89
N PRO A 139 16.77 -16.51 -4.01
CA PRO A 139 17.24 -17.86 -4.31
C PRO A 139 16.08 -18.77 -4.77
N ALA A 140 16.34 -19.66 -5.73
CA ALA A 140 15.30 -20.54 -6.27
C ALA A 140 14.64 -21.44 -5.21
N ALA A 141 15.41 -21.83 -4.18
CA ALA A 141 14.94 -22.64 -3.06
C ALA A 141 14.29 -21.81 -1.94
N ASP A 142 14.25 -20.47 -2.05
CA ASP A 142 13.65 -19.61 -1.03
C ASP A 142 12.11 -19.70 -1.07
N PRO A 143 11.45 -20.12 0.02
CA PRO A 143 9.99 -20.18 0.09
C PRO A 143 9.29 -18.84 -0.23
N GLN A 144 9.97 -17.71 0.00
CA GLN A 144 9.47 -16.36 -0.32
C GLN A 144 9.26 -16.14 -1.81
N ARG A 145 9.99 -16.87 -2.66
CA ARG A 145 9.96 -16.68 -4.12
C ARG A 145 8.57 -16.95 -4.69
N ALA A 146 7.91 -18.02 -4.24
CA ALA A 146 6.54 -18.33 -4.67
C ALA A 146 5.55 -17.23 -4.27
N THR A 147 5.70 -16.68 -3.05
CA THR A 147 4.88 -15.56 -2.59
C THR A 147 5.12 -14.31 -3.43
N CYS A 148 6.38 -13.99 -3.74
CA CYS A 148 6.76 -12.87 -4.60
C CYS A 148 6.16 -12.99 -5.99
N GLU A 149 6.35 -14.13 -6.66
CA GLU A 149 5.83 -14.38 -8.01
C GLU A 149 4.29 -14.37 -8.05
N GLY A 150 3.64 -14.65 -6.92
CA GLY A 150 2.19 -14.60 -6.77
C GLY A 150 1.59 -13.20 -6.58
N VAL A 151 2.39 -12.18 -6.25
CA VAL A 151 1.87 -10.86 -5.82
C VAL A 151 0.93 -10.26 -6.86
N LEU A 152 1.32 -10.19 -8.14
CA LEU A 152 0.53 -9.55 -9.19
C LEU A 152 -0.22 -10.54 -10.08
N LYS A 153 -0.26 -11.83 -9.75
CA LYS A 153 -1.08 -12.79 -10.52
C LYS A 153 -2.55 -12.44 -10.36
N ALA A 154 -3.31 -12.52 -11.45
CA ALA A 154 -4.76 -12.39 -11.39
C ALA A 154 -5.31 -13.44 -10.40
N PRO A 155 -6.28 -13.09 -9.55
CA PRO A 155 -6.96 -14.09 -8.74
C PRO A 155 -7.53 -15.15 -9.68
N ALA A 156 -7.32 -16.43 -9.37
CA ALA A 156 -7.95 -17.50 -10.11
C ALA A 156 -9.46 -17.24 -10.20
N LYS A 157 -10.05 -17.37 -11.39
CA LYS A 157 -11.51 -17.32 -11.53
C LYS A 157 -12.08 -18.37 -10.58
N ALA A 158 -12.87 -17.89 -9.60
CA ALA A 158 -13.69 -18.76 -8.76
C ALA A 158 -14.79 -19.41 -9.60
#